data_AF-A0A433BY15-F1
#
_entry.id   AF-A0A433BY15-F1
#
_cell.length_a   1.000
_cell.length_b   1.000
_cell.length_c   1.000
_cell.angle_alpha   90.00
_cell.angle_beta   90.00
_cell.angle_gamma   90.00
#
_symmetry.space_group_name_H-M   'P 1'
#
loop_
_entity.id
_entity.type
_entity.pdbx_description
1 polymer ?
#
loop_
_entity_poly.entity_id
_entity_poly.type
_entity_poly.pdbx_seq_one_letter_code
_entity_poly.pdbx_strand_id
1 'polypeptide(L)'
;MNNKLQRVCAWSGPATVLVSLIGWLIAGVLPIPLGPSSTTEQVVGFYSHDTRVLAGLVIASLGVSLVFPLIALIGVVMARIEGRTPLLAVLQLVIGAATGVLLLIPMLLMAVISFRPDRNPEITVTLNDIAWL
;
A
#
# COMPACT_ATOMS: atom_id res chain seq x y z
N MET A 1 2.78 19.38 -23.03
CA MET A 1 2.53 18.24 -22.14
C MET A 1 1.16 17.67 -22.47
N ASN A 2 0.99 16.35 -22.61
CA ASN A 2 -0.26 15.75 -23.04
C ASN A 2 -1.32 15.83 -21.91
N ASN A 3 -2.34 16.68 -22.07
CA ASN A 3 -3.39 16.88 -21.06
C ASN A 3 -4.13 15.59 -20.69
N LYS A 4 -4.24 14.62 -21.62
CA LYS A 4 -4.85 13.32 -21.34
C LYS A 4 -4.00 12.51 -20.34
N LEU A 5 -2.68 12.49 -20.54
CA LEU A 5 -1.76 11.77 -19.64
C LEU A 5 -1.74 12.37 -18.24
N GLN A 6 -1.70 13.70 -18.12
CA GLN A 6 -1.80 14.36 -16.81
C GLN A 6 -3.09 14.03 -16.09
N ARG A 7 -4.22 14.00 -16.82
CA ARG A 7 -5.52 13.67 -16.23
C ARG A 7 -5.54 12.23 -15.72
N VAL A 8 -4.96 11.27 -16.45
CA VAL A 8 -4.81 9.87 -16.00
C VAL A 8 -3.95 9.81 -14.73
N CYS A 9 -2.80 10.47 -14.72
CA CYS A 9 -1.94 10.52 -13.54
C CYS A 9 -2.63 11.19 -12.34
N ALA A 10 -3.45 12.23 -12.54
CA ALA A 10 -4.20 12.86 -11.48
C ALA A 10 -5.25 11.91 -10.87
N TRP A 11 -5.96 11.16 -11.71
CA TRP A 11 -6.96 10.18 -11.26
C TRP A 11 -6.36 8.96 -10.56
N SER A 12 -5.06 8.71 -10.74
CA SER A 12 -4.36 7.64 -10.02
C SER A 12 -4.37 7.85 -8.50
N GLY A 13 -4.44 9.10 -8.02
CA GLY A 13 -4.57 9.43 -6.59
C GLY A 13 -5.87 8.90 -5.96
N PRO A 14 -7.04 9.37 -6.39
CA PRO A 14 -8.32 8.82 -5.93
C PRO A 14 -8.44 7.31 -6.15
N ALA A 15 -7.93 6.79 -7.29
CA ALA A 15 -7.91 5.35 -7.55
C ALA A 15 -7.07 4.58 -6.52
N THR A 16 -5.93 5.14 -6.07
CA THR A 16 -5.10 4.57 -5.00
C THR A 16 -5.93 4.31 -3.76
N VAL A 17 -6.66 5.33 -3.29
CA VAL A 17 -7.48 5.24 -2.07
C VAL A 17 -8.60 4.22 -2.26
N LEU A 18 -9.37 4.32 -3.34
CA LEU A 18 -10.53 3.45 -3.56
C LEU A 18 -10.12 1.98 -3.71
N VAL A 19 -9.13 1.68 -4.54
CA VAL A 19 -8.69 0.30 -4.79
C VAL A 19 -8.04 -0.29 -3.53
N SER A 20 -7.24 0.49 -2.80
CA SER A 20 -6.61 0.01 -1.56
C SER A 20 -7.64 -0.33 -0.49
N LEU A 21 -8.62 0.55 -0.27
CA LEU A 21 -9.69 0.32 0.70
C LEU A 21 -10.58 -0.85 0.31
N ILE A 22 -10.92 -1.00 -0.97
CA ILE A 22 -11.66 -2.17 -1.47
C ILE A 22 -10.87 -3.45 -1.19
N GLY A 23 -9.56 -3.46 -1.47
CA GLY A 23 -8.69 -4.58 -1.15
C GLY A 23 -8.69 -4.93 0.33
N TRP A 24 -8.59 -3.93 1.22
CA TRP A 24 -8.66 -4.14 2.68
C TRP A 24 -10.02 -4.66 3.15
N LEU A 25 -11.12 -4.18 2.55
CA LEU A 25 -12.47 -4.69 2.82
C LEU A 25 -12.62 -6.15 2.38
N ILE A 26 -12.12 -6.50 1.20
CA ILE A 26 -12.10 -7.89 0.70
C ILE A 26 -11.26 -8.77 1.64
N ALA A 27 -10.09 -8.29 2.05
CA ALA A 27 -9.20 -9.01 2.95
C ALA A 27 -9.80 -9.17 4.37
N GLY A 28 -10.74 -8.30 4.76
CA GLY A 28 -11.29 -8.26 6.12
C GLY A 28 -10.40 -7.52 7.12
N VAL A 29 -9.42 -6.75 6.66
CA VAL A 29 -8.60 -5.86 7.50
C VAL A 29 -9.45 -4.73 8.07
N LEU A 30 -10.44 -4.26 7.30
CA LEU A 30 -11.43 -3.28 7.74
C LEU A 30 -12.73 -3.98 8.14
N PRO A 31 -13.50 -3.43 9.10
CA PRO A 31 -13.31 -2.13 9.76
C PRO A 31 -12.44 -2.17 11.04
N ILE A 32 -12.22 -3.35 11.61
CA ILE A 32 -11.47 -3.52 12.86
C ILE A 32 -10.20 -4.33 12.51
N PRO A 33 -9.05 -3.66 12.32
CA PRO A 33 -7.81 -4.36 12.05
C PRO A 33 -7.36 -5.17 13.26
N LEU A 34 -6.57 -6.21 13.00
CA LEU A 34 -5.78 -6.87 14.04
C LEU A 34 -4.86 -5.84 14.70
N GLY A 35 -4.72 -5.91 16.01
CA GLY A 35 -3.95 -4.94 16.79
C GLY A 35 -3.17 -5.60 17.92
N PRO A 36 -2.51 -4.80 18.78
CA PRO A 36 -1.66 -5.32 19.85
C PRO A 36 -2.41 -6.12 20.92
N SER A 37 -3.75 -6.03 20.95
CA SER A 37 -4.61 -6.81 21.84
C SER A 37 -5.15 -8.10 21.21
N SER A 38 -4.85 -8.36 19.93
CA SER A 38 -5.28 -9.58 19.24
C SER A 38 -4.50 -10.79 19.77
N THR A 39 -5.18 -11.89 20.05
CA THR A 39 -4.52 -13.14 20.46
C THR A 39 -3.84 -13.80 19.28
N THR A 40 -2.84 -14.66 19.54
CA THR A 40 -2.15 -15.44 18.51
C THR A 40 -3.14 -16.21 17.63
N GLU A 41 -4.17 -16.81 18.22
CA GLU A 41 -5.20 -17.57 17.51
C GLU A 41 -6.05 -16.67 16.60
N GLN A 42 -6.34 -15.43 17.01
CA GLN A 42 -7.07 -14.47 16.19
C GLN A 42 -6.24 -14.04 14.98
N VAL A 43 -4.95 -13.77 15.16
CA VAL A 43 -4.04 -13.40 14.07
C VAL A 43 -3.91 -14.56 13.09
N VAL A 44 -3.59 -15.76 13.56
CA VAL A 44 -3.45 -16.94 12.69
C VAL A 44 -4.77 -17.28 11.98
N GLY A 45 -5.90 -17.21 12.69
CA GLY A 45 -7.22 -17.47 12.14
C GLY A 45 -7.66 -16.46 11.07
N PHE A 46 -7.19 -15.22 11.14
CA PHE A 46 -7.40 -14.24 10.09
C PHE A 46 -6.68 -14.66 8.80
N TYR A 47 -5.39 -14.98 8.89
CA TYR A 47 -4.57 -15.30 7.72
C TYR A 47 -4.82 -16.69 7.12
N SER A 48 -5.47 -17.61 7.84
CA SER A 48 -5.80 -18.97 7.37
C SER A 48 -6.96 -19.03 6.34
N HIS A 49 -7.59 -17.89 6.04
CA HIS A 49 -8.62 -17.78 4.99
C HIS A 49 -7.98 -17.56 3.61
N ASP A 50 -7.38 -18.61 3.07
CA ASP A 50 -6.32 -18.53 2.05
C ASP A 50 -6.60 -17.61 0.87
N THR A 51 -7.71 -17.82 0.17
CA THR A 51 -7.87 -17.13 -1.14
C THR A 51 -8.38 -15.71 -0.99
N ARG A 52 -9.31 -15.47 -0.06
CA ARG A 52 -9.96 -14.15 0.09
C ARG A 52 -8.99 -13.12 0.65
N VAL A 53 -8.28 -13.47 1.72
CA VAL A 53 -7.36 -12.54 2.40
C VAL A 53 -6.20 -12.20 1.47
N LEU A 54 -5.60 -13.22 0.85
CA LEU A 54 -4.53 -13.01 -0.13
C LEU A 54 -5.00 -12.14 -1.31
N ALA A 55 -6.16 -12.44 -1.91
CA ALA A 55 -6.67 -11.65 -3.03
C ALA A 55 -6.92 -10.19 -2.64
N GLY A 56 -7.51 -9.94 -1.47
CA GLY A 56 -7.72 -8.59 -0.96
C GLY A 56 -6.42 -7.82 -0.74
N LEU A 57 -5.41 -8.46 -0.15
CA LEU A 57 -4.08 -7.86 0.07
C LEU A 57 -3.33 -7.59 -1.23
N VAL A 58 -3.46 -8.46 -2.24
CA VAL A 58 -2.90 -8.23 -3.58
C VAL A 58 -3.59 -7.05 -4.25
N ILE A 59 -4.93 -6.99 -4.21
CA ILE A 59 -5.70 -5.84 -4.74
C ILE A 59 -5.27 -4.55 -4.02
N ALA A 60 -5.11 -4.60 -2.70
CA ALA A 60 -4.68 -3.44 -1.93
C ALA A 60 -3.26 -2.98 -2.32
N SER A 61 -2.33 -3.92 -2.50
CA SER A 61 -0.96 -3.65 -2.97
C SER A 61 -0.94 -2.99 -4.34
N LEU A 62 -1.79 -3.46 -5.27
CA LEU A 62 -1.96 -2.84 -6.59
C LEU A 62 -2.55 -1.43 -6.46
N GLY A 63 -3.53 -1.26 -5.57
CA GLY A 63 -4.13 0.03 -5.23
C GLY A 63 -3.08 1.04 -4.77
N VAL A 64 -2.27 0.69 -3.77
CA VAL A 64 -1.20 1.56 -3.23
C VAL A 64 -0.21 1.94 -4.32
N SER A 65 0.12 1.02 -5.22
CA SER A 65 1.06 1.26 -6.33
C SER A 65 0.55 2.33 -7.33
N LEU A 66 -0.75 2.62 -7.35
CA LEU A 66 -1.31 3.71 -8.18
C LEU A 66 -0.91 5.11 -7.69
N VAL A 67 -0.20 5.25 -6.57
CA VAL A 67 0.27 6.55 -6.08
C VAL A 67 1.44 7.11 -6.92
N PHE A 68 2.24 6.24 -7.56
CA PHE A 68 3.45 6.66 -8.28
C PHE A 68 3.18 7.59 -9.48
N PRO A 69 2.16 7.36 -10.33
CA PRO A 69 1.80 8.31 -11.39
C PRO A 69 1.40 9.68 -10.84
N LEU A 70 0.70 9.75 -9.69
CA LEU A 70 0.38 11.01 -9.04
C LEU A 70 1.65 11.72 -8.55
N ILE A 71 2.55 11.01 -7.86
CA ILE A 71 3.84 11.54 -7.40
C ILE A 71 4.63 12.13 -8.57
N ALA A 72 4.72 11.39 -9.68
CA ALA A 72 5.40 11.84 -10.88
C ALA A 72 4.76 13.11 -11.47
N LEU A 73 3.43 13.16 -11.54
CA LEU A 73 2.73 14.36 -12.03
C LEU A 73 3.02 15.59 -11.16
N ILE A 74 2.95 15.45 -9.83
CA ILE A 74 3.24 16.54 -8.90
C ILE A 74 4.69 17.00 -9.09
N GLY A 75 5.66 16.08 -9.14
CA GLY A 75 7.06 16.41 -9.37
C GLY A 75 7.29 17.19 -10.66
N VAL A 76 6.65 16.79 -11.77
CA VAL A 76 6.75 17.51 -13.06
C VAL A 76 6.12 18.91 -12.97
N VAL A 77 4.99 19.06 -12.29
CA VAL A 77 4.35 20.37 -12.10
C VAL A 77 5.24 21.28 -11.24
N MET A 78 5.82 20.75 -10.16
CA MET A 78 6.75 21.49 -9.29
C MET A 78 8.00 21.93 -10.05
N ALA A 79 8.62 21.03 -10.83
CA ALA A 79 9.81 21.36 -11.60
C ALA A 79 9.56 22.50 -12.60
N ARG A 80 8.36 22.54 -13.19
CA ARG A 80 7.95 23.63 -14.08
C ARG A 80 7.81 24.97 -13.34
N ILE A 81 7.34 24.95 -12.09
CA ILE A 81 7.20 26.16 -11.27
C ILE A 81 8.57 26.66 -10.81
N GLU A 82 9.48 25.77 -10.41
CA GLU A 82 10.82 26.12 -9.92
C GLU A 82 11.81 26.53 -11.02
N GLY A 83 11.67 26.00 -12.24
CA GLY A 83 12.51 26.36 -13.37
C GLY A 83 13.89 25.67 -13.36
N ARG A 84 14.98 26.46 -13.37
CA ARG A 84 16.35 25.94 -13.62
C ARG A 84 16.90 25.02 -12.54
N THR A 85 16.49 25.21 -11.29
CA THR A 85 17.01 24.46 -10.12
C THR A 85 15.86 23.88 -9.31
N PRO A 86 15.23 22.78 -9.78
CA PRO A 86 13.98 22.27 -9.22
C PRO A 86 14.21 21.37 -8.00
N LEU A 87 14.73 21.95 -6.92
CA LEU A 87 15.12 21.20 -5.72
C LEU A 87 13.91 20.54 -5.04
N LEU A 88 12.78 21.25 -4.94
CA LEU A 88 11.58 20.74 -4.31
C LEU A 88 10.95 19.63 -5.15
N ALA A 89 11.00 19.72 -6.47
CA ALA A 89 10.55 18.65 -7.36
C ALA A 89 11.38 17.37 -7.19
N VAL A 90 12.70 17.51 -7.06
CA VAL A 90 13.59 16.36 -6.79
C VAL A 90 13.26 15.74 -5.44
N LEU A 91 13.11 16.56 -4.39
CA LEU A 91 12.69 16.09 -3.07
C LEU A 91 11.33 15.38 -3.11
N GLN A 92 10.35 15.94 -3.82
CA GLN A 92 9.03 15.34 -4.00
C GLN A 92 9.11 13.95 -4.65
N LEU A 93 9.95 13.77 -5.67
CA LEU A 93 10.09 12.48 -6.34
C LEU A 93 10.78 11.46 -5.43
N VAL A 94 11.87 11.85 -4.75
CA VAL A 94 12.63 10.95 -3.88
C VAL A 94 11.80 10.52 -2.67
N ILE A 95 11.24 11.50 -1.93
CA ILE A 95 10.45 11.24 -0.74
C ILE A 95 9.11 10.60 -1.11
N GLY A 96 8.46 11.04 -2.18
CA GLY A 96 7.24 10.42 -2.67
C GLY A 96 7.43 8.95 -3.03
N ALA A 97 8.52 8.61 -3.75
CA ALA A 97 8.84 7.23 -4.05
C ALA A 97 9.12 6.40 -2.79
N ALA A 98 9.89 6.95 -1.85
CA ALA A 98 10.16 6.29 -0.56
C ALA A 98 8.86 6.02 0.21
N THR A 99 7.97 7.00 0.31
CA THR A 99 6.64 6.84 0.92
C THR A 99 5.82 5.76 0.21
N GLY A 100 5.81 5.74 -1.13
CA GLY A 100 5.12 4.70 -1.90
C GLY A 100 5.61 3.30 -1.57
N VAL A 101 6.93 3.11 -1.44
CA VAL A 101 7.53 1.83 -1.03
C VAL A 101 7.18 1.49 0.42
N LEU A 102 7.27 2.44 1.34
CA LEU A 102 6.92 2.24 2.75
C LEU A 102 5.45 1.84 2.94
N LEU A 103 4.54 2.33 2.10
CA LEU A 103 3.13 1.91 2.11
C LEU A 103 2.93 0.49 1.54
N LEU A 104 3.80 0.03 0.63
CA LEU A 104 3.73 -1.30 0.04
C LEU A 104 4.28 -2.40 0.96
N ILE A 105 5.32 -2.11 1.74
CA ILE A 105 5.99 -3.10 2.59
C ILE A 105 5.01 -3.83 3.54
N PRO A 106 4.16 -3.14 4.32
CA PRO A 106 3.13 -3.78 5.16
C PRO A 106 2.23 -4.74 4.39
N MET A 107 1.77 -4.32 3.21
CA MET A 107 0.86 -5.13 2.38
C MET A 107 1.54 -6.39 1.88
N LEU A 108 2.82 -6.29 1.49
CA LEU A 108 3.62 -7.44 1.07
C LEU A 108 3.86 -8.39 2.24
N LEU A 109 4.15 -7.88 3.45
CA LEU A 109 4.32 -8.72 4.64
C LEU A 109 3.04 -9.48 4.96
N MET A 110 1.90 -8.80 5.01
CA MET A 110 0.59 -9.43 5.24
C MET A 110 0.27 -10.46 4.14
N ALA A 111 0.55 -10.15 2.87
CA ALA A 111 0.35 -11.09 1.77
C ALA A 111 1.28 -12.31 1.88
N VAL A 112 2.52 -12.12 2.33
CA VAL A 112 3.46 -13.21 2.61
C VAL A 112 2.92 -14.13 3.70
N ILE A 113 2.31 -13.59 4.76
CA ILE A 113 1.66 -14.38 5.82
C ILE A 113 0.54 -15.23 5.21
N SER A 114 -0.42 -14.60 4.51
CA SER A 114 -1.53 -15.31 3.83
C SER A 114 -1.08 -16.34 2.79
N PHE A 115 0.03 -16.09 2.09
CA PHE A 115 0.51 -16.99 1.05
C PHE A 115 1.00 -18.34 1.60
N ARG A 116 1.37 -18.41 2.89
CA ARG A 116 1.77 -19.65 3.53
C ARG A 116 1.19 -19.69 4.95
N PRO A 117 -0.07 -20.11 5.10
CA PRO A 117 -0.79 -20.09 6.38
C PRO A 117 -0.21 -21.08 7.40
N ASP A 118 0.36 -22.20 6.94
CA ASP A 118 0.88 -23.30 7.78
C ASP A 118 2.24 -23.00 8.45
N ARG A 119 2.54 -21.72 8.72
CA ARG A 119 3.76 -21.31 9.43
C ARG A 119 3.59 -21.45 10.94
N ASN A 120 4.72 -21.48 11.65
CA ASN A 120 4.73 -21.36 13.11
C ASN A 120 3.96 -20.08 13.53
N PRO A 121 2.95 -20.19 14.41
CA PRO A 121 2.14 -19.06 14.89
C PRO A 121 2.95 -17.84 15.35
N GLU A 122 4.08 -18.05 16.03
CA GLU A 122 4.92 -16.95 16.53
C GLU A 122 5.52 -16.10 15.39
N ILE A 123 5.86 -16.74 14.26
CA ILE A 123 6.37 -16.05 13.07
C ILE A 123 5.24 -15.23 12.43
N THR A 124 4.03 -15.80 12.37
CA THR A 124 2.85 -15.11 11.83
C THR A 124 2.52 -13.85 12.63
N VAL A 125 2.53 -13.93 13.97
CA VAL A 125 2.31 -12.76 14.84
C VAL A 125 3.44 -11.74 14.68
N THR A 126 4.69 -12.17 14.68
CA THR A 126 5.85 -11.26 14.51
C THR A 126 5.78 -10.50 13.18
N LEU A 127 5.46 -11.18 12.07
CA LEU A 127 5.33 -10.54 10.77
C LEU A 127 4.12 -9.60 10.70
N ASN A 128 3.02 -9.95 11.37
CA ASN A 128 1.85 -9.08 11.47
C ASN A 128 2.20 -7.79 12.23
N ASP A 129 2.91 -7.90 13.35
CA ASP A 129 3.31 -6.76 14.15
C ASP A 129 4.28 -5.84 13.40
N ILE A 130 5.23 -6.41 12.65
CA ILE A 130 6.12 -5.63 11.75
C ILE A 130 5.31 -4.93 10.65
N ALA A 131 4.21 -5.52 10.17
CA ALA A 131 3.37 -4.87 9.16
C ALA A 131 2.55 -3.71 9.72
N TRP A 132 2.27 -3.67 11.03
CA TRP A 132 1.51 -2.60 11.68
C TRP A 132 2.37 -1.45 12.22
N LEU A 133 3.68 -1.66 12.39
CA LEU A 133 4.66 -0.66 12.86
C LEU A 133 5.33 0.08 11.70
#